data_AF-A0A7C5GHB4-F1
#
_entry.id   AF-A0A7C5GHB4-F1
#
_cell.length_a   1.000
_cell.length_b   1.000
_cell.length_c   1.000
_cell.angle_alpha   90.00
_cell.angle_beta   90.00
_cell.angle_gamma   90.00
#
_symmetry.space_group_name_H-M   'P 1'
#
loop_
_entity.id
_entity.type
_entity.pdbx_description
1 polymer ?
#
loop_
_entity_poly.entity_id
_entity_poly.type
_entity_poly.pdbx_seq_one_letter_code
_entity_poly.pdbx_strand_id
1 'polypeptide(L)'
;PSPKITAKKVEEKKEDKDLLDLDLMDLDFNLEDELSPIEDEPIKKNIPSNKNEDTDKIILENAPALPIHYNPKIAADELNLPVVLIEEFVEDFIEQAHHDKDHLLASYYQKDMDNIHELGHKLKGAASNLRINELADVLEEIQFCTEHSKLKSLFIKYWGLFISLEKYMQQPKQL
;
A
#
# COMPACT_ATOMS: atom_id res chain seq x y z
N PRO A 1 -1.79 -48.58 -55.10
CA PRO A 1 -2.36 -49.65 -54.24
C PRO A 1 -1.62 -49.65 -52.89
N SER A 2 -2.35 -49.37 -51.81
CA SER A 2 -1.91 -49.41 -50.39
C SER A 2 -1.60 -50.85 -49.93
N PRO A 3 -1.16 -51.12 -48.68
CA PRO A 3 -0.31 -50.36 -47.74
C PRO A 3 0.87 -51.21 -47.21
N LYS A 4 1.85 -50.60 -46.52
CA LYS A 4 2.72 -51.30 -45.57
C LYS A 4 2.53 -50.69 -44.18
N ILE A 5 1.96 -51.48 -43.29
CA ILE A 5 1.92 -51.24 -41.85
C ILE A 5 3.21 -51.87 -41.28
N THR A 6 4.02 -51.08 -40.57
CA THR A 6 4.88 -51.62 -39.52
C THR A 6 4.93 -50.62 -38.38
N ALA A 7 4.26 -50.97 -37.29
CA ALA A 7 4.36 -50.31 -36.01
C ALA A 7 5.74 -50.56 -35.38
N LYS A 8 6.34 -49.53 -34.77
CA LYS A 8 7.19 -49.68 -33.60
C LYS A 8 6.92 -48.55 -32.61
N LYS A 9 6.43 -48.98 -31.46
CA LYS A 9 6.27 -48.32 -30.16
C LYS A 9 7.64 -47.94 -29.57
N VAL A 10 7.60 -47.13 -28.50
CA VAL A 10 8.65 -46.77 -27.50
C VAL A 10 9.09 -45.30 -27.69
N GLU A 11 9.04 -44.37 -26.72
CA GLU A 11 8.64 -44.34 -25.32
C GLU A 11 8.40 -42.86 -24.92
N GLU A 12 7.60 -42.66 -23.87
CA GLU A 12 7.31 -41.39 -23.24
C GLU A 12 8.55 -40.72 -22.60
N LYS A 13 8.65 -39.39 -22.70
CA LYS A 13 9.20 -38.55 -21.63
C LYS A 13 8.20 -37.46 -21.33
N LYS A 14 7.65 -37.53 -20.12
CA LYS A 14 6.90 -36.47 -19.44
C LYS A 14 7.91 -35.40 -19.03
N GLU A 15 7.66 -34.16 -19.43
CA GLU A 15 8.18 -32.99 -18.73
C GLU A 15 6.96 -32.20 -18.26
N ASP A 16 6.78 -32.25 -16.94
CA ASP A 16 5.75 -31.53 -16.20
C ASP A 16 5.96 -30.02 -16.42
N LYS A 17 5.00 -29.40 -17.11
CA LYS A 17 4.85 -27.95 -17.11
C LYS A 17 3.90 -27.62 -15.97
N ASP A 18 4.49 -27.38 -14.81
CA ASP A 18 3.76 -26.83 -13.68
C ASP A 18 3.11 -25.51 -14.08
N LEU A 19 1.85 -25.42 -13.69
CA LEU A 19 0.92 -24.36 -13.96
C LEU A 19 1.45 -23.03 -13.40
N LEU A 20 1.62 -22.04 -14.26
CA LEU A 20 1.51 -20.64 -13.87
C LEU A 20 0.03 -20.28 -14.02
N ASP A 21 -0.68 -20.39 -12.90
CA ASP A 21 -2.02 -19.85 -12.71
C ASP A 21 -1.87 -18.31 -12.64
N LEU A 22 -1.82 -17.69 -13.81
CA LEU A 22 -2.00 -16.25 -13.95
C LEU A 22 -3.51 -16.00 -13.90
N ASP A 23 -4.03 -15.74 -12.71
CA ASP A 23 -5.34 -15.11 -12.53
C ASP A 23 -5.27 -13.67 -13.07
N LEU A 24 -5.30 -13.57 -14.40
CA LEU A 24 -5.76 -12.43 -15.16
C LEU A 24 -7.28 -12.37 -14.98
N MET A 25 -7.74 -11.73 -13.90
CA MET A 25 -9.10 -11.23 -13.88
C MET A 25 -9.15 -9.96 -14.70
N ASP A 26 -9.55 -10.15 -15.95
CA ASP A 26 -10.27 -9.18 -16.77
C ASP A 26 -11.37 -8.52 -15.93
N LEU A 27 -11.18 -7.25 -15.55
CA LEU A 27 -12.29 -6.35 -15.28
C LEU A 27 -12.28 -5.26 -16.35
N ASP A 28 -13.00 -5.62 -17.41
CA ASP A 28 -13.54 -4.78 -18.45
C ASP A 28 -14.27 -3.58 -17.82
N PHE A 29 -13.56 -2.44 -17.72
CA PHE A 29 -14.12 -1.20 -17.20
C PHE A 29 -14.94 -0.55 -18.32
N ASN A 30 -16.19 -0.98 -18.42
CA ASN A 30 -17.19 -0.36 -19.28
C ASN A 30 -17.60 0.99 -18.67
N LEU A 31 -16.83 2.06 -18.93
CA LEU A 31 -17.29 3.44 -18.72
C LEU A 31 -18.31 3.76 -19.82
N GLU A 32 -19.60 3.60 -19.55
CA GLU A 32 -20.64 4.48 -20.10
C GLU A 32 -21.99 4.08 -19.51
N ASP A 33 -22.73 5.09 -19.06
CA ASP A 33 -24.14 5.07 -18.63
C ASP A 33 -24.50 4.30 -17.34
N GLU A 34 -24.49 5.02 -16.22
CA GLU A 34 -25.75 5.35 -15.52
C GLU A 34 -25.53 6.45 -14.46
N LEU A 35 -25.70 7.71 -14.87
CA LEU A 35 -25.97 8.80 -13.94
C LEU A 35 -27.42 8.66 -13.47
N SER A 36 -27.63 8.02 -12.31
CA SER A 36 -28.91 8.11 -11.59
C SER A 36 -28.94 9.39 -10.73
N PRO A 37 -30.07 10.13 -10.69
CA PRO A 37 -30.20 11.30 -9.83
C PRO A 37 -30.17 10.91 -8.36
N ILE A 38 -29.32 11.57 -7.57
CA ILE A 38 -29.28 11.43 -6.11
C ILE A 38 -30.56 12.08 -5.56
N GLU A 39 -31.53 11.26 -5.13
CA GLU A 39 -32.67 11.73 -4.34
C GLU A 39 -32.24 11.91 -2.87
N ASP A 40 -32.37 13.13 -2.37
CA ASP A 40 -32.14 13.52 -0.97
C ASP A 40 -33.15 12.83 -0.02
N GLU A 41 -32.74 11.74 0.63
CA GLU A 41 -33.45 11.17 1.78
C GLU A 41 -32.65 11.37 3.09
N PRO A 42 -33.26 11.95 4.15
CA PRO A 42 -32.58 12.20 5.42
C PRO A 42 -32.50 10.93 6.27
N ILE A 43 -31.33 10.30 6.34
CA ILE A 43 -31.12 9.13 7.21
C ILE A 43 -31.10 9.56 8.67
N LYS A 44 -32.23 9.28 9.36
CA LYS A 44 -32.41 9.43 10.80
C LYS A 44 -31.57 8.41 11.58
N LYS A 45 -30.87 8.94 12.58
CA LYS A 45 -30.22 8.28 13.73
C LYS A 45 -30.93 7.00 14.18
N ASN A 46 -30.19 5.91 14.24
CA ASN A 46 -30.34 4.89 15.27
C ASN A 46 -28.93 4.50 15.77
N ILE A 47 -28.57 5.05 16.93
CA ILE A 47 -27.37 4.69 17.68
C ILE A 47 -27.81 3.66 18.73
N PRO A 48 -27.44 2.37 18.62
CA PRO A 48 -27.44 1.50 19.78
C PRO A 48 -26.20 1.86 20.61
N SER A 49 -26.44 2.52 21.73
CA SER A 49 -25.45 2.68 22.80
C SER A 49 -25.15 1.30 23.38
N ASN A 50 -23.99 0.74 23.05
CA ASN A 50 -23.41 -0.37 23.80
C ASN A 50 -22.06 0.04 24.38
N LYS A 51 -21.88 -0.37 25.63
CA LYS A 51 -20.95 0.17 26.61
C LYS A 51 -19.55 -0.43 26.45
N ASN A 52 -18.54 0.39 26.71
CA ASN A 52 -17.16 0.04 27.04
C ASN A 52 -16.32 -0.56 25.90
N GLU A 53 -15.92 0.27 24.94
CA GLU A 53 -14.60 0.10 24.31
C GLU A 53 -13.74 1.25 24.84
N ASP A 54 -12.68 0.88 25.56
CA ASP A 54 -11.57 1.75 25.93
C ASP A 54 -11.15 2.50 24.66
N THR A 55 -11.40 3.82 24.61
CA THR A 55 -11.04 4.66 23.47
C THR A 55 -9.53 4.84 23.50
N ASP A 56 -8.83 3.79 23.08
CA ASP A 56 -7.39 3.65 23.14
C ASP A 56 -6.80 4.43 21.95
N LYS A 57 -7.10 5.74 21.95
CA LYS A 57 -6.85 6.70 20.86
C LYS A 57 -5.40 6.59 20.43
N ILE A 58 -5.18 6.35 19.13
CA ILE A 58 -3.85 6.38 18.55
C ILE A 58 -3.36 7.83 18.61
N ILE A 59 -2.27 8.07 19.34
CA ILE A 59 -1.59 9.37 19.40
C ILE A 59 -0.30 9.26 18.59
N LEU A 60 -0.38 9.62 17.29
CA LEU A 60 0.77 9.59 16.39
C LEU A 60 1.75 10.75 16.64
N GLU A 61 1.28 11.86 17.23
CA GLU A 61 2.06 13.07 17.48
C GLU A 61 3.30 12.84 18.37
N ASN A 62 3.24 11.80 19.21
CA ASN A 62 4.32 11.41 20.12
C ASN A 62 5.00 10.09 19.70
N ALA A 63 4.77 9.62 18.47
CA ALA A 63 5.43 8.40 18.00
C ALA A 63 6.95 8.58 18.02
N PRO A 64 7.71 7.62 18.59
CA PRO A 64 9.16 7.71 18.59
C PRO A 64 9.68 7.59 17.15
N ALA A 65 10.64 8.44 16.80
CA ALA A 65 11.34 8.34 15.52
C ALA A 65 12.04 6.97 15.43
N LEU A 66 11.79 6.21 14.36
CA LEU A 66 12.39 4.90 14.13
C LEU A 66 13.52 5.01 13.11
N PRO A 67 14.62 4.25 13.27
CA PRO A 67 15.72 4.28 12.30
C PRO A 67 15.25 4.00 10.87
N ILE A 68 15.73 4.80 9.92
CA ILE A 68 15.47 4.63 8.49
C ILE A 68 16.79 4.74 7.71
N HIS A 69 17.01 3.83 6.77
CA HIS A 69 18.20 3.79 5.92
C HIS A 69 17.86 4.30 4.53
N TYR A 70 17.60 5.60 4.43
CA TYR A 70 17.30 6.26 3.17
C TYR A 70 18.47 7.14 2.70
N ASN A 71 18.74 7.12 1.40
CA ASN A 71 19.71 8.01 0.75
C ASN A 71 19.20 8.42 -0.65
N PRO A 72 18.85 9.70 -0.86
CA PRO A 72 18.31 10.17 -2.14
C PRO A 72 19.32 10.04 -3.28
N LYS A 73 20.63 10.01 -3.00
CA LYS A 73 21.66 9.78 -4.03
C LYS A 73 21.62 8.35 -4.56
N ILE A 74 21.47 7.36 -3.68
CA ILE A 74 21.36 5.95 -4.07
C ILE A 74 20.06 5.76 -4.88
N ALA A 75 18.95 6.32 -4.39
CA ALA A 75 17.68 6.27 -5.11
C ALA A 75 17.77 6.93 -6.50
N ALA A 76 18.44 8.09 -6.60
CA ALA A 76 18.68 8.79 -7.85
C ALA A 76 19.50 7.97 -8.85
N ASP A 77 20.57 7.31 -8.37
CA ASP A 77 21.41 6.43 -9.19
C ASP A 77 20.61 5.23 -9.72
N GLU A 78 19.79 4.60 -8.86
CA GLU A 78 18.95 3.45 -9.23
C GLU A 78 17.82 3.81 -10.20
N LEU A 79 17.25 5.01 -10.05
CA LEU A 79 16.16 5.52 -10.90
C LEU A 79 16.68 6.22 -12.16
N ASN A 80 18.00 6.44 -12.26
CA ASN A 80 18.64 7.24 -13.30
C ASN A 80 18.00 8.64 -13.43
N LEU A 81 17.81 9.30 -12.29
CA LEU A 81 17.23 10.64 -12.16
C LEU A 81 18.19 11.58 -11.41
N PRO A 82 18.10 12.90 -11.59
CA PRO A 82 18.85 13.85 -10.78
C PRO A 82 18.45 13.75 -9.29
N VAL A 83 19.43 13.86 -8.39
CA VAL A 83 19.20 13.81 -6.93
C VAL A 83 18.17 14.86 -6.49
N VAL A 84 18.26 16.08 -7.03
CA VAL A 84 17.32 17.17 -6.71
C VAL A 84 15.88 16.77 -7.01
N LEU A 85 15.64 16.06 -8.11
CA LEU A 85 14.30 15.62 -8.49
C LEU A 85 13.77 14.52 -7.55
N ILE A 86 14.63 13.61 -7.10
CA ILE A 86 14.27 12.63 -6.08
C ILE A 86 13.93 13.31 -4.77
N GLU A 87 14.71 14.31 -4.37
CA GLU A 87 14.44 15.08 -3.16
C GLU A 87 13.09 15.80 -3.25
N GLU A 88 12.77 16.42 -4.38
CA GLU A 88 11.46 17.02 -4.65
C GLU A 88 10.32 15.99 -4.53
N PHE A 89 10.47 14.80 -5.13
CA PHE A 89 9.43 13.77 -5.02
C PHE A 89 9.27 13.21 -3.60
N VAL A 90 10.33 13.17 -2.81
CA VAL A 90 10.25 12.78 -1.40
C VAL A 90 9.56 13.87 -0.58
N GLU A 91 9.80 15.13 -0.88
CA GLU A 91 9.08 16.26 -0.27
C GLU A 91 7.57 16.18 -0.59
N ASP A 92 7.20 15.95 -1.85
CA ASP A 92 5.81 15.73 -2.27
C ASP A 92 5.16 14.53 -1.54
N PHE A 93 5.90 13.43 -1.41
CA PHE A 93 5.47 12.26 -0.65
C PHE A 93 5.23 12.58 0.83
N ILE A 94 6.10 13.41 1.44
CA ILE A 94 5.96 13.83 2.84
C ILE A 94 4.67 14.63 3.02
N GLU A 95 4.40 15.58 2.13
CA GLU A 95 3.16 16.36 2.15
C GLU A 95 1.92 15.46 1.99
N GLN A 96 1.95 14.54 1.03
CA GLN A 96 0.85 13.59 0.80
C GLN A 96 0.60 12.71 2.03
N ALA A 97 1.65 12.22 2.69
CA ALA A 97 1.53 11.39 3.89
C ALA A 97 0.94 12.15 5.09
N HIS A 98 1.26 13.44 5.26
CA HIS A 98 0.61 14.27 6.27
C HIS A 98 -0.89 14.43 6.01
N HIS A 99 -1.29 14.63 4.75
CA HIS A 99 -2.70 14.70 4.37
C HIS A 99 -3.43 13.37 4.58
N ASP A 100 -2.81 12.26 4.19
CA ASP A 100 -3.41 10.93 4.28
C ASP A 100 -3.43 10.39 5.72
N LYS A 101 -2.60 10.91 6.64
CA LYS A 101 -2.56 10.52 8.06
C LYS A 101 -3.93 10.60 8.74
N ASP A 102 -4.62 11.73 8.59
CA ASP A 102 -5.91 11.94 9.25
C ASP A 102 -7.00 11.02 8.66
N HIS A 103 -6.91 10.74 7.36
CA HIS A 103 -7.78 9.80 6.68
C HIS A 103 -7.55 8.36 7.16
N LEU A 104 -6.29 7.94 7.27
CA LEU A 104 -5.90 6.62 7.77
C LEU A 104 -6.39 6.40 9.22
N LEU A 105 -6.25 7.42 10.07
CA LEU A 105 -6.76 7.38 11.45
C LEU A 105 -8.29 7.34 11.49
N ALA A 106 -8.98 8.13 10.66
CA ALA A 106 -10.43 8.12 10.58
C ALA A 106 -10.96 6.72 10.22
N SER A 107 -10.39 6.06 9.21
CA SER A 107 -10.79 4.71 8.82
C SER A 107 -10.51 3.68 9.91
N TYR A 108 -9.40 3.82 10.65
CA TYR A 108 -9.15 2.98 11.81
C TYR A 108 -10.25 3.09 12.87
N TYR A 109 -10.68 4.30 13.23
CA TYR A 109 -11.75 4.47 14.21
C TYR A 109 -13.12 4.01 13.71
N GLN A 110 -13.34 4.05 12.40
CA GLN A 110 -14.56 3.55 11.76
C GLN A 110 -14.54 2.03 11.51
N LYS A 111 -13.42 1.36 11.82
CA LYS A 111 -13.17 -0.07 11.49
C LYS A 111 -13.34 -0.36 9.99
N ASP A 112 -13.05 0.63 9.15
CA ASP A 112 -13.11 0.54 7.70
C ASP A 112 -11.80 -0.06 7.16
N MET A 113 -11.77 -1.38 7.09
CA MET A 113 -10.57 -2.13 6.67
C MET A 113 -10.28 -1.96 5.17
N ASP A 114 -11.31 -1.82 4.34
CA ASP A 114 -11.17 -1.70 2.89
C ASP A 114 -10.41 -0.41 2.55
N ASN A 115 -10.81 0.72 3.15
CA ASN A 115 -10.09 1.98 2.94
C ASN A 115 -8.68 1.98 3.52
N ILE A 116 -8.45 1.26 4.63
CA ILE A 116 -7.08 1.08 5.19
C ILE A 116 -6.20 0.30 4.22
N HIS A 117 -6.73 -0.75 3.59
CA HIS A 117 -6.01 -1.54 2.59
C HIS A 117 -5.71 -0.71 1.33
N GLU A 118 -6.69 0.08 0.86
CA GLU A 118 -6.52 0.96 -0.29
C GLU A 118 -5.47 2.06 -0.04
N LEU A 119 -5.55 2.75 1.11
CA LEU A 119 -4.55 3.74 1.50
C LEU A 119 -3.16 3.12 1.69
N GLY A 120 -3.09 1.94 2.31
CA GLY A 120 -1.85 1.18 2.45
C GLY A 120 -1.22 0.85 1.10
N HIS A 121 -2.01 0.37 0.14
CA HIS A 121 -1.57 0.09 -1.22
C HIS A 121 -1.03 1.34 -1.94
N LYS A 122 -1.78 2.44 -1.89
CA LYS A 122 -1.39 3.72 -2.52
C LYS A 122 -0.07 4.24 -1.97
N LEU A 123 0.03 4.36 -0.64
CA LEU A 123 1.22 4.88 0.03
C LEU A 123 2.42 3.94 -0.18
N LYS A 124 2.21 2.62 -0.16
CA LYS A 124 3.26 1.63 -0.47
C LYS A 124 3.83 1.85 -1.86
N GLY A 125 2.96 2.04 -2.86
CA GLY A 125 3.37 2.31 -4.24
C GLY A 125 4.26 3.55 -4.33
N ALA A 126 3.86 4.63 -3.68
CA ALA A 126 4.65 5.86 -3.63
C ALA A 126 6.02 5.65 -2.95
N ALA A 127 6.05 5.03 -1.77
CA ALA A 127 7.28 4.78 -1.03
C ALA A 127 8.26 3.87 -1.81
N SER A 128 7.74 2.80 -2.44
CA SER A 128 8.54 1.86 -3.25
C SER A 128 9.14 2.52 -4.50
N ASN A 129 8.35 3.36 -5.18
CA ASN A 129 8.81 4.14 -6.32
C ASN A 129 9.99 5.07 -5.96
N LEU A 130 10.05 5.54 -4.71
CA LEU A 130 11.10 6.41 -4.20
C LEU A 130 12.24 5.67 -3.49
N ARG A 131 12.20 4.33 -3.46
CA ARG A 131 13.19 3.48 -2.76
C ARG A 131 13.25 3.71 -1.25
N ILE A 132 12.13 4.10 -0.64
CA ILE A 132 12.02 4.22 0.82
C ILE A 132 11.54 2.87 1.38
N ASN A 133 12.43 1.88 1.32
CA ASN A 133 12.09 0.47 1.49
C ASN A 133 11.40 0.16 2.83
N GLU A 134 11.92 0.70 3.94
CA GLU A 134 11.34 0.42 5.26
C GLU A 134 9.92 0.97 5.41
N LEU A 135 9.58 2.09 4.75
CA LEU A 135 8.20 2.58 4.70
C LEU A 135 7.33 1.67 3.84
N ALA A 136 7.83 1.27 2.66
CA ALA A 136 7.11 0.38 1.76
C ALA A 136 6.78 -0.96 2.44
N ASP A 137 7.72 -1.53 3.20
CA ASP A 137 7.53 -2.78 3.94
C ASP A 137 6.42 -2.67 4.99
N VAL A 138 6.42 -1.59 5.79
CA VAL A 138 5.39 -1.39 6.82
C VAL A 138 4.02 -1.10 6.20
N LEU A 139 3.99 -0.38 5.08
CA LEU A 139 2.77 -0.11 4.34
C LEU A 139 2.21 -1.37 3.68
N GLU A 140 3.06 -2.32 3.29
CA GLU A 140 2.64 -3.66 2.87
C GLU A 140 2.03 -4.45 4.03
N GLU A 141 2.64 -4.41 5.22
CA GLU A 141 2.06 -5.01 6.43
C GLU A 141 0.67 -4.42 6.74
N ILE A 142 0.48 -3.11 6.55
CA ILE A 142 -0.81 -2.43 6.72
C ILE A 142 -1.80 -2.88 5.64
N GLN A 143 -1.39 -2.86 4.36
CA GLN A 143 -2.20 -3.23 3.20
C GLN A 143 -2.83 -4.61 3.35
N PHE A 144 -2.09 -5.58 3.91
CA PHE A 144 -2.56 -6.96 4.04
C PHE A 144 -2.99 -7.31 5.47
N CYS A 145 -3.11 -6.33 6.36
CA CYS A 145 -3.49 -6.57 7.75
C CYS A 145 -4.97 -6.99 7.85
N THR A 146 -5.24 -8.20 8.32
CA THR A 146 -6.62 -8.70 8.51
C THR A 146 -7.14 -8.51 9.95
N GLU A 147 -6.25 -8.14 10.88
CA GLU A 147 -6.58 -8.00 12.30
C GLU A 147 -6.51 -6.53 12.73
N HIS A 148 -7.68 -5.92 12.97
CA HIS A 148 -7.77 -4.52 13.38
C HIS A 148 -6.95 -4.19 14.65
N SER A 149 -6.81 -5.17 15.56
CA SER A 149 -5.98 -5.04 16.78
C SER A 149 -4.50 -4.81 16.50
N LYS A 150 -3.97 -5.27 15.35
CA LYS A 150 -2.57 -5.08 14.94
C LYS A 150 -2.34 -3.73 14.26
N LEU A 151 -3.37 -3.10 13.71
CA LEU A 151 -3.23 -1.84 12.97
C LEU A 151 -2.65 -0.71 13.83
N LYS A 152 -2.99 -0.65 15.12
CA LYS A 152 -2.47 0.38 16.02
C LYS A 152 -0.94 0.37 16.10
N SER A 153 -0.33 -0.81 16.28
CA SER A 153 1.14 -0.91 16.34
C SER A 153 1.79 -0.64 14.98
N LEU A 154 1.15 -1.09 13.89
CA LEU A 154 1.61 -0.82 12.52
C LEU A 154 1.58 0.67 12.18
N PHE A 155 0.53 1.40 12.57
CA PHE A 155 0.42 2.84 12.33
C PHE A 155 1.46 3.62 13.11
N ILE A 156 1.73 3.23 14.36
CA ILE A 156 2.80 3.83 15.16
C ILE A 156 4.17 3.56 14.52
N LYS A 157 4.41 2.35 14.01
CA LYS A 157 5.64 1.97 13.31
C LYS A 157 5.81 2.79 12.02
N TYR A 158 4.78 2.86 11.19
CA TYR A 158 4.74 3.66 9.97
C TYR A 158 5.07 5.14 10.28
N TRP A 159 4.37 5.73 11.24
CA TRP A 159 4.55 7.13 11.59
C TRP A 159 5.93 7.41 12.20
N GLY A 160 6.48 6.47 12.96
CA GLY A 160 7.83 6.57 13.51
C GLY A 160 8.92 6.60 12.42
N LEU A 161 8.78 5.77 11.38
CA LEU A 161 9.67 5.80 10.21
C LEU A 161 9.49 7.08 9.39
N PHE A 162 8.24 7.52 9.21
CA PHE A 162 7.89 8.75 8.52
C PHE A 162 8.54 9.98 9.17
N ILE A 163 8.46 10.11 10.50
CA ILE A 163 9.11 11.21 11.25
C ILE A 163 10.63 11.22 10.99
N SER A 164 11.27 10.07 10.90
CA SER A 164 12.70 9.99 10.63
C SER A 164 13.05 10.41 9.21
N LEU A 165 12.24 10.02 8.22
CA LEU A 165 12.39 10.47 6.84
C LEU A 165 12.24 11.99 6.75
N GLU A 166 11.19 12.54 7.34
CA GLU A 166 10.91 13.98 7.35
C GLU A 166 12.07 14.77 7.97
N LYS A 167 12.54 14.33 9.15
CA LYS A 167 13.71 14.93 9.81
C LYS A 167 14.98 14.83 8.99
N TYR A 168 15.17 13.73 8.27
CA TYR A 168 16.33 13.56 7.39
C TYR A 168 16.30 14.59 6.25
N MET A 169 15.14 14.77 5.60
CA MET A 169 14.98 15.70 4.48
C MET A 169 15.08 17.18 4.90
N GLN A 170 14.70 17.52 6.14
CA GLN A 170 14.81 18.87 6.68
C GLN A 170 16.23 19.28 7.13
N GLN A 171 17.18 18.34 7.19
CA GLN A 171 18.56 18.68 7.56
C GLN A 171 19.21 19.55 6.49
N PRO A 172 20.00 20.56 6.88
CA PRO A 172 20.74 21.37 5.92
C PRO A 172 21.70 20.47 5.13
N LYS A 173 21.44 20.35 3.82
CA LYS A 173 22.27 19.61 2.88
C LYS A 173 23.65 20.28 2.88
N GLN A 174 24.68 19.58 3.34
CA GLN A 174 26.06 20.05 3.19
C GLN A 174 26.40 20.00 1.70
N LEU A 175 26.30 21.17 1.06
CA LEU A 175 26.70 21.43 -0.32
C LEU A 175 28.20 21.24 -0.51
#